data_AF-X1VDH1-F1
#
_entry.id   AF-X1VDH1-F1
#
_cell.length_a   1.000
_cell.length_b   1.000
_cell.length_c   1.000
_cell.angle_alpha   90.00
_cell.angle_beta   90.00
_cell.angle_gamma   90.00
#
_symmetry.space_group_name_H-M   'P 1'
#
loop_
_entity.id
_entity.type
_entity.pdbx_description
1 polymer ?
#
loop_
_entity_poly.entity_id
_entity_poly.type
_entity_poly.pdbx_seq_one_letter_code
_entity_poly.pdbx_strand_id
1 'polypeptide(L)'
;SKTGEPIVKPMALAFPNAAYETIKDQFMLGDNILVAPVVEKGARSRAIVFPKGKWIGDDGKTVKGGKTIEIDVPLERLPYFMKKQ
;
A
#
# COMPACT_ATOMS: atom_id res chain seq x y z
N SER A 1 10.05 -16.12 16.37
CA SER A 1 8.86 -15.74 15.59
C SER A 1 8.07 -17.00 15.25
N LYS A 2 6.74 -16.94 15.13
CA LYS A 2 5.90 -18.16 14.94
C LYS A 2 5.79 -18.64 13.49
N THR A 3 5.94 -17.75 12.50
CA THR A 3 5.71 -18.07 11.07
C THR A 3 6.95 -17.87 10.19
N GLY A 4 7.99 -17.20 10.67
CA GLY A 4 9.20 -16.88 9.89
C GLY A 4 9.01 -15.80 8.82
N GLU A 5 7.80 -15.26 8.68
CA GLU A 5 7.48 -14.27 7.65
C GLU A 5 8.09 -12.89 7.96
N PRO A 6 8.55 -12.14 6.93
CA PRO A 6 9.06 -10.80 7.12
C PRO A 6 7.92 -9.84 7.49
N ILE A 7 8.24 -8.88 8.35
CA ILE A 7 7.29 -7.81 8.74
C ILE A 7 7.01 -6.88 7.54
N VAL A 8 8.01 -6.63 6.70
CA VAL A 8 7.87 -5.87 5.45
C VAL A 8 7.79 -6.87 4.30
N LYS A 9 6.65 -6.93 3.61
CA LYS A 9 6.37 -7.87 2.52
C LYS A 9 6.20 -7.11 1.20
N PRO A 10 6.99 -7.42 0.15
CA PRO A 10 6.69 -6.95 -1.20
C PRO A 10 5.27 -7.35 -1.63
N MET A 11 4.63 -6.57 -2.49
CA MET A 11 3.24 -6.83 -2.91
C MET A 11 3.06 -8.21 -3.53
N ALA A 12 4.01 -8.67 -4.34
CA ALA A 12 3.99 -10.02 -4.93
C ALA A 12 4.07 -11.13 -3.88
N LEU A 13 4.79 -10.91 -2.76
CA LEU A 13 4.84 -11.87 -1.66
C LEU A 13 3.52 -11.88 -0.86
N ALA A 14 2.95 -10.70 -0.61
CA ALA A 14 1.69 -10.58 0.14
C ALA A 14 0.47 -11.05 -0.68
N PHE A 15 0.54 -11.01 -2.01
CA PHE A 15 -0.55 -11.38 -2.91
C PHE A 15 -0.01 -12.23 -4.09
N PRO A 16 0.37 -13.50 -3.85
CA PRO A 16 1.08 -14.33 -4.82
C PRO A 16 0.27 -14.68 -6.09
N ASN A 17 -1.06 -14.51 -6.05
CA ASN A 17 -1.95 -14.76 -7.18
C ASN A 17 -2.35 -13.46 -7.93
N ALA A 18 -1.68 -12.33 -7.63
CA ALA A 18 -1.91 -11.06 -8.28
C ALA A 18 -0.67 -10.65 -9.09
N ALA A 19 -0.89 -9.96 -10.21
CA ALA A 19 0.17 -9.46 -11.09
C ALA A 19 0.85 -8.21 -10.49
N TYR A 20 1.53 -8.38 -9.35
CA TYR A 20 2.17 -7.33 -8.56
C TYR A 20 3.71 -7.41 -8.55
N GLU A 21 4.30 -8.20 -9.44
CA GLU A 21 5.74 -8.45 -9.53
C GLU A 21 6.54 -7.20 -9.94
N THR A 22 5.90 -6.26 -10.63
CA THR A 22 6.52 -5.01 -11.08
C THR A 22 6.45 -3.89 -10.04
N ILE A 23 5.70 -4.09 -8.95
CA ILE A 23 5.51 -3.09 -7.90
C ILE A 23 6.72 -3.10 -6.96
N LYS A 24 7.47 -2.00 -6.93
CA LYS A 24 8.75 -1.90 -6.20
C LYS A 24 8.75 -0.90 -5.05
N ASP A 25 7.72 -0.07 -4.97
CA ASP A 25 7.70 1.15 -4.18
C ASP A 25 6.44 1.27 -3.30
N GLN A 26 5.65 0.19 -3.18
CA GLN A 26 4.66 -0.01 -2.12
C GLN A 26 4.80 -1.43 -1.57
N PHE A 27 4.43 -1.63 -0.32
CA PHE A 27 4.60 -2.90 0.38
C PHE A 27 3.54 -3.07 1.46
N MET A 28 3.37 -4.31 1.93
CA MET A 28 2.57 -4.60 3.11
C MET A 28 3.46 -4.61 4.36
N LEU A 29 3.00 -3.96 5.43
CA LEU A 29 3.57 -4.05 6.77
C LEU A 29 2.66 -4.95 7.61
N GLY A 30 3.16 -6.15 7.93
CA GLY A 30 2.33 -7.25 8.40
C GLY A 30 1.28 -7.63 7.35
N ASP A 31 0.10 -8.03 7.80
CA ASP A 31 -0.97 -8.52 6.92
C ASP A 31 -2.03 -7.46 6.59
N ASN A 32 -2.00 -6.31 7.28
CA ASN A 32 -3.12 -5.37 7.32
C ASN A 32 -2.77 -3.94 6.91
N ILE A 33 -1.50 -3.56 6.82
CA ILE A 33 -1.12 -2.17 6.52
C ILE A 33 -0.45 -2.15 5.15
N LEU A 34 -1.00 -1.37 4.22
CA LEU A 34 -0.38 -1.04 2.93
C LEU A 34 0.37 0.28 3.08
N VAL A 35 1.66 0.31 2.76
CA VAL A 35 2.50 1.52 2.82
C VAL A 35 2.99 1.85 1.42
N ALA A 36 2.88 3.13 1.02
CA ALA A 36 3.21 3.57 -0.34
C ALA A 36 4.02 4.88 -0.33
N PRO A 37 5.30 4.85 0.08
CA PRO A 37 6.13 6.05 0.18
C PRO A 37 6.25 6.79 -1.16
N VAL A 38 6.30 8.12 -1.11
CA VAL A 38 6.66 8.94 -2.28
C VAL A 38 8.17 8.90 -2.46
N VAL A 39 8.62 8.24 -3.52
CA VAL A 39 10.05 8.06 -3.83
C VAL A 39 10.55 8.97 -4.95
N GLU A 40 9.64 9.65 -5.66
CA GLU A 40 9.96 10.57 -6.74
C GLU A 40 10.13 12.00 -6.22
N LYS A 41 11.28 12.61 -6.54
CA LYS A 41 11.59 13.98 -6.10
C LYS A 41 10.58 14.97 -6.66
N GLY A 42 9.95 15.73 -5.78
CA GLY A 42 9.03 16.81 -6.15
C GLY A 42 7.59 16.36 -6.44
N ALA A 43 7.31 15.05 -6.44
CA ALA A 43 5.96 14.55 -6.58
C ALA A 43 5.05 15.07 -5.45
N ARG A 44 3.78 15.31 -5.80
CA ARG A 44 2.71 15.76 -4.90
C ARG A 44 1.49 14.84 -4.92
N SER A 45 1.54 13.83 -5.78
CA SER A 45 0.57 12.76 -5.89
C SER A 45 1.31 11.46 -6.17
N ARG A 46 0.62 10.34 -5.98
CA ARG A 46 1.17 9.01 -6.22
C ARG A 46 0.06 8.04 -6.62
N ALA A 47 0.32 7.26 -7.66
CA ALA A 47 -0.50 6.11 -8.02
C ALA A 47 -0.24 4.95 -7.04
N ILE A 48 -1.29 4.49 -6.36
CA ILE A 48 -1.23 3.38 -5.41
C ILE A 48 -2.14 2.25 -5.89
N VAL A 49 -1.60 1.04 -5.98
CA VAL A 49 -2.33 -0.19 -6.31
C VAL A 49 -2.96 -0.75 -5.05
N PHE A 50 -4.29 -0.67 -4.96
CA PHE A 50 -5.03 -1.23 -3.83
C PHE A 50 -5.49 -2.66 -4.14
N PRO A 51 -5.09 -3.67 -3.34
CA PRO A 51 -5.66 -5.02 -3.44
C PRO A 51 -7.15 -5.02 -3.17
N LYS A 52 -7.87 -6.08 -3.58
CA LYS A 52 -9.31 -6.21 -3.32
C LYS A 52 -9.60 -6.07 -1.81
N GLY A 53 -10.63 -5.29 -1.48
CA GLY A 53 -11.01 -5.01 -0.09
C GLY A 53 -11.41 -3.55 0.11
N LYS A 54 -11.57 -3.16 1.37
CA LYS A 54 -11.74 -1.77 1.78
C LYS A 54 -10.51 -1.37 2.59
N TRP A 55 -10.01 -0.18 2.33
CA TRP A 55 -8.78 0.35 2.91
C TRP A 55 -9.07 1.70 3.56
N ILE A 56 -8.57 1.94 4.76
CA ILE A 56 -8.74 3.21 5.48
C ILE A 56 -7.39 3.90 5.51
N GLY A 57 -7.28 5.09 4.92
CA GLY A 57 -6.07 5.88 4.91
C GLY A 57 -5.73 6.45 6.29
N ASP A 58 -4.49 6.89 6.42
CA ASP A 58 -3.99 7.71 7.53
C ASP A 58 -4.83 8.99 7.76
N ASP A 59 -5.49 9.49 6.71
CA ASP A 59 -6.42 10.63 6.74
C ASP A 59 -7.88 10.23 7.06
N GLY A 60 -8.12 8.96 7.38
CA GLY A 60 -9.45 8.42 7.67
C GLY A 60 -10.32 8.15 6.43
N LYS A 61 -9.88 8.49 5.22
CA LYS A 61 -10.66 8.25 4.00
C LYS A 61 -10.70 6.76 3.68
N THR A 62 -11.87 6.29 3.27
CA THR A 62 -12.04 4.89 2.85
C THR A 62 -11.90 4.76 1.33
N VAL A 63 -11.07 3.81 0.92
CA VAL A 63 -10.81 3.45 -0.47
C VAL A 63 -11.34 2.04 -0.75
N LYS A 64 -12.10 1.89 -1.85
CA LYS A 64 -12.45 0.58 -2.39
C LYS A 64 -11.30 0.08 -3.28
N GLY A 65 -10.70 -1.04 -2.90
CA GLY A 65 -9.58 -1.62 -3.63
C GLY A 65 -9.99 -2.48 -4.83
N GLY A 66 -9.01 -3.19 -5.38
CA GLY A 66 -9.08 -3.87 -6.68
C GLY A 66 -8.78 -2.94 -7.86
N LYS A 67 -8.09 -1.81 -7.60
CA LYS A 67 -7.78 -0.79 -8.60
C LYS A 67 -6.57 0.05 -8.16
N THR A 68 -5.97 0.72 -9.13
CA THR A 68 -4.99 1.78 -8.90
C THR A 68 -5.72 3.11 -8.69
N ILE A 69 -5.25 3.92 -7.74
CA ILE A 69 -5.83 5.24 -7.44
C ILE A 69 -4.71 6.25 -7.27
N GLU A 70 -4.88 7.42 -7.87
CA GLU A 70 -4.02 8.58 -7.64
C GLU A 70 -4.40 9.21 -6.29
N ILE A 71 -3.44 9.32 -5.38
CA ILE A 71 -3.61 9.91 -4.06
C ILE A 71 -2.74 11.16 -3.97
N ASP A 72 -3.33 12.26 -3.50
CA ASP A 72 -2.58 13.47 -3.17
C ASP A 72 -1.74 13.23 -1.90
N VAL A 73 -0.43 13.48 -2.02
CA VAL A 73 0.53 13.29 -0.95
C VAL A 73 1.34 14.57 -0.77
N PRO A 74 0.99 15.41 0.23
CA PRO A 74 1.82 16.51 0.67
C PRO A 74 3.21 16.00 1.08
N LEU A 75 4.23 16.87 0.99
CA LEU A 75 5.63 16.49 1.23
C LEU A 75 5.86 15.83 2.61
N GLU A 76 5.07 16.19 3.61
CA GLU A 76 5.19 15.73 5.00
C GLU A 76 4.39 14.46 5.30
N ARG A 77 3.67 13.91 4.31
CA ARG A 77 2.79 12.75 4.50
C ARG A 77 3.44 11.48 3.97
N LEU A 78 3.54 10.46 4.83
CA LEU A 78 3.79 9.08 4.41
C LEU A 78 2.43 8.36 4.29
N PRO A 79 1.90 8.12 3.08
CA PRO A 79 0.58 7.53 2.96
C PRO A 79 0.64 6.04 3.33
N TYR A 80 -0.25 5.66 4.25
CA TYR A 80 -0.47 4.28 4.63
C TYR A 80 -1.97 4.01 4.76
N PHE A 81 -2.36 2.76 4.54
CA PHE A 81 -3.75 2.35 4.54
C PHE A 81 -3.93 1.05 5.31
N MET A 82 -4.91 1.01 6.20
CA MET A 82 -5.26 -0.18 6.96
C MET A 82 -6.41 -0.92 6.27
N LYS A 83 -6.25 -2.23 6.10
CA LYS A 83 -7.30 -3.11 5.60
C LYS A 83 -8.44 -3.13 6.60
N LYS A 84 -9.64 -2.75 6.15
CA LYS A 84 -10.88 -2.87 6.92
C LYS A 84 -11.34 -4.32 6.85
N GLN A 85 -11.51 -4.95 8.02
CA GLN A 85 -12.06 -6.30 8.17
C GLN A 85 -13.46 -6.39 7.55
#